data_AF-A0A2P4P4Z2-F1
#
_entry.id   AF-A0A2P4P4Z2-F1
#
_cell.length_a   1.000
_cell.length_b   1.000
_cell.length_c   1.000
_cell.angle_alpha   90.00
_cell.angle_beta   90.00
_cell.angle_gamma   90.00
#
_symmetry.space_group_name_H-M   'P 1'
#
loop_
_entity.id
_entity.type
_entity.pdbx_description
1 polymer ?
#
loop_
_entity_poly.entity_id
_entity_poly.type
_entity_poly.pdbx_seq_one_letter_code
_entity_poly.pdbx_strand_id
1 'polypeptide(L)'
;MPSHQRKLLKNHFVLGFVPFGGDFNEFIKPFISEIKELEKGKVMNIQGQDVWVIASIGVVTADLPQGNDLAGVLRQNANKGCRSCTISKDSFTDFTQYIALTSRYHHLTDSEFALISAETVISQKKQLSRKYGLKLQPNILDELKRERYLQTPQDIYHVTAGKIGRLLKLTCELFSQEGENDFIKTCKDFEKPKTWSRIPNPISHRESFMMSDYLRLAIIMPFILNRFLKITSLKNNEAKNIQQRTGASRINLVKNIIITCWVHIAKTMSMVFKSKFTINSYEELQQSLKEEMNILPKVFSEFVNLPNLHVSVHLLMHAKTYGTLINTQCGIKEMVHRVFKAMVPRTNRKNIELDLLKRYTTLFAIRHLVDGGIDYRLSQSCNGFASLTSNFRHILTNWYITENKETSNEHDEQDNVTSPVNFITHITLKKGVSQQDRENIMLNLPHFNSELLLSFEDIGFKSALIYSQMSWYKLATYIIEETTSGVFSKIHLHIGDFVTIQEENHDECYAIIKGIFKYKANNNKFYAFIIIDWFEEIKRVHHVLKCPLYRIQATYDTCWRRIFPILVIDRVQKVHFVYDATNECWIKNDFFFTAI
;
A
#
# COMPACT_ATOMS: atom_id res chain seq x y z
N MET A 1 11.61 9.14 -13.10
CA MET A 1 10.28 9.67 -12.73
C MET A 1 10.01 9.45 -11.23
N PRO A 2 9.74 10.51 -10.45
CA PRO A 2 9.38 10.42 -9.03
C PRO A 2 8.25 9.41 -8.75
N SER A 3 8.27 8.80 -7.56
CA SER A 3 7.29 7.76 -7.19
C SER A 3 5.84 8.25 -7.30
N HIS A 4 5.53 9.45 -6.78
CA HIS A 4 4.18 10.01 -6.86
C HIS A 4 3.71 10.15 -8.32
N GLN A 5 4.58 10.59 -9.24
CA GLN A 5 4.24 10.67 -10.67
C GLN A 5 4.00 9.28 -11.27
N ARG A 6 4.81 8.28 -10.92
CA ARG A 6 4.58 6.89 -11.33
C ARG A 6 3.28 6.31 -10.81
N LYS A 7 2.71 6.84 -9.72
CA LYS A 7 1.41 6.39 -9.21
C LYS A 7 0.21 7.01 -9.91
N LEU A 8 0.40 8.11 -10.65
CA LEU A 8 -0.70 8.77 -11.36
C LEU A 8 -1.12 7.93 -12.56
N LEU A 9 -2.41 7.61 -12.67
CA LEU A 9 -2.98 6.93 -13.83
C LEU A 9 -2.72 7.67 -15.15
N LYS A 10 -2.51 8.99 -15.09
CA LYS A 10 -2.12 9.83 -16.23
C LYS A 10 -0.81 9.42 -16.92
N ASN A 11 0.08 8.80 -16.16
CA ASN A 11 1.39 8.37 -16.62
C ASN A 11 1.39 6.87 -16.97
N HIS A 12 0.22 6.23 -16.99
CA HIS A 12 0.05 4.85 -17.42
C HIS A 12 -0.62 4.81 -18.78
N PHE A 13 0.09 4.26 -19.76
CA PHE A 13 -0.35 4.16 -21.15
C PHE A 13 -0.74 2.72 -21.46
N VAL A 14 -1.95 2.51 -21.97
CA VAL A 14 -2.39 1.20 -22.42
C VAL A 14 -1.96 1.00 -23.87
N LEU A 15 -1.07 0.05 -24.12
CA LEU A 15 -0.61 -0.32 -25.46
C LEU A 15 -1.63 -1.19 -26.20
N GLY A 16 -2.35 -2.05 -25.48
CA GLY A 16 -3.33 -2.96 -26.06
C GLY A 16 -3.75 -4.05 -25.08
N PHE A 17 -4.70 -4.88 -25.52
CA PHE A 17 -5.16 -6.06 -24.80
C PHE A 17 -4.81 -7.30 -25.62
N VAL A 18 -4.18 -8.29 -24.98
CA VAL A 18 -3.92 -9.60 -25.59
C VAL A 18 -4.98 -10.56 -25.09
N PRO A 19 -5.91 -11.02 -25.94
CA PRO A 19 -6.98 -11.94 -25.52
C PRO A 19 -6.41 -13.31 -25.18
N PHE A 20 -7.22 -14.13 -24.51
CA PHE A 20 -6.84 -15.52 -24.25
C PHE A 20 -6.61 -16.27 -25.56
N GLY A 21 -5.43 -16.89 -25.71
CA GLY A 21 -5.01 -17.55 -26.96
C GLY A 21 -4.29 -16.63 -27.95
N GLY A 22 -4.21 -15.32 -27.71
CA GLY A 22 -3.37 -14.41 -28.48
C GLY A 22 -1.88 -14.58 -28.16
N ASP A 23 -1.01 -14.31 -29.14
CA ASP A 23 0.45 -14.34 -28.95
C ASP A 23 0.99 -12.97 -28.53
N PHE A 24 1.50 -12.90 -27.29
CA PHE A 24 2.17 -11.72 -26.77
C PHE A 24 3.37 -11.30 -27.63
N ASN A 25 4.12 -12.26 -28.16
CA ASN A 25 5.30 -11.97 -28.97
C ASN A 25 4.91 -11.30 -30.28
N GLU A 26 3.85 -11.75 -30.95
CA GLU A 26 3.33 -11.07 -32.14
C GLU A 26 2.81 -9.67 -31.83
N PHE A 27 2.07 -9.52 -30.73
CA PHE A 27 1.50 -8.25 -30.31
C PHE A 27 2.57 -7.19 -30.01
N ILE A 28 3.65 -7.55 -29.32
CA ILE A 28 4.63 -6.57 -28.82
C ILE A 28 5.70 -6.20 -29.87
N LYS A 29 5.82 -6.93 -30.99
CA LYS A 29 6.82 -6.68 -32.05
C LYS A 29 6.95 -5.21 -32.47
N PRO A 30 5.87 -4.45 -32.76
CA PRO A 30 5.98 -3.05 -33.16
C PRO A 30 6.64 -2.18 -32.07
N PHE A 31 6.24 -2.39 -30.81
CA PHE A 31 6.82 -1.70 -29.67
C PHE A 31 8.32 -2.00 -29.52
N ILE A 32 8.74 -3.25 -29.72
CA ILE A 32 10.17 -3.62 -29.70
C ILE A 32 10.96 -2.89 -30.79
N SER A 33 10.41 -2.79 -32.00
CA SER A 33 11.04 -2.07 -33.10
C SER A 33 11.24 -0.58 -32.77
N GLU A 34 10.23 0.07 -32.20
CA GLU A 34 10.31 1.49 -31.81
C GLU A 34 11.33 1.72 -30.67
N ILE A 35 11.35 0.86 -29.64
CA ILE A 35 12.34 0.97 -28.56
C ILE A 35 13.76 0.75 -29.09
N LYS A 36 13.98 -0.17 -30.04
CA LYS A 36 15.30 -0.36 -30.67
C LYS A 36 15.81 0.89 -31.39
N GLU A 37 14.93 1.71 -31.96
CA GLU A 37 15.34 3.03 -32.49
C GLU A 37 15.79 3.95 -31.37
N LEU A 38 15.01 4.04 -30.29
CA LEU A 38 15.34 4.89 -29.14
C LEU A 38 16.62 4.45 -28.40
N GLU A 39 16.93 3.15 -28.39
CA GLU A 39 18.17 2.60 -27.82
C GLU A 39 19.44 2.97 -28.60
N LYS A 40 19.28 3.38 -29.86
CA LYS A 40 20.35 3.94 -30.70
C LYS A 40 20.45 5.47 -30.56
N GLY A 41 19.41 6.09 -30.04
CA GLY A 41 19.26 7.53 -29.93
C GLY A 41 18.56 8.14 -31.15
N LYS A 42 17.70 9.13 -30.92
CA LYS A 42 16.92 9.83 -31.94
C LYS A 42 16.81 11.31 -31.60
N VAL A 43 16.97 12.18 -32.59
CA VAL A 43 16.67 13.61 -32.43
C VAL A 43 15.15 13.77 -32.37
N MET A 44 14.65 14.42 -31.32
CA MET A 44 13.24 14.73 -31.15
C MET A 44 13.09 16.23 -30.88
N ASN A 45 12.15 16.88 -31.57
CA ASN A 45 11.80 18.25 -31.25
C ASN A 45 10.91 18.27 -30.00
N ILE A 46 11.44 18.79 -28.90
CA ILE A 46 10.74 18.93 -27.62
C ILE A 46 10.65 20.42 -27.33
N GLN A 47 9.42 20.96 -27.37
CA GLN A 47 9.15 22.38 -27.11
C GLN A 47 9.95 23.34 -27.99
N GLY A 48 10.09 23.01 -29.28
CA GLY A 48 10.82 23.83 -30.25
C GLY A 48 12.34 23.64 -30.22
N GLN A 49 12.86 22.77 -29.36
CA GLN A 49 14.28 22.44 -29.29
C GLN A 49 14.53 21.02 -29.78
N ASP A 50 15.52 20.86 -30.65
CA ASP A 50 15.97 19.53 -31.07
C ASP A 50 16.84 18.91 -29.96
N VAL A 51 16.35 17.83 -29.37
CA VAL A 51 16.98 17.12 -28.25
C VAL A 51 17.37 15.72 -28.71
N TRP A 52 18.59 15.31 -28.39
CA TRP A 52 19.01 13.93 -28.58
C TRP A 52 18.44 13.05 -27.45
N VAL A 53 17.48 12.18 -27.80
CA VAL A 53 16.79 11.31 -26.85
C VAL A 53 17.30 9.88 -26.99
N ILE A 54 17.73 9.30 -25.87
CA ILE A 54 18.04 7.87 -25.74
C ILE A 54 17.08 7.29 -24.69
N ALA A 55 16.41 6.19 -25.02
CA ALA A 55 15.53 5.50 -24.08
C ALA A 55 15.63 3.98 -24.23
N SER A 56 15.40 3.27 -23.12
CA SER A 56 15.29 1.81 -23.07
C SER A 56 14.31 1.41 -21.97
N ILE A 57 14.03 0.12 -21.85
CA ILE A 57 13.20 -0.43 -20.79
C ILE A 57 13.92 -0.26 -19.45
N GLY A 58 13.26 0.41 -18.49
CA GLY A 58 13.77 0.50 -17.11
C GLY A 58 13.44 -0.73 -16.27
N VAL A 59 12.18 -1.17 -16.27
CA VAL A 59 11.69 -2.29 -15.48
C VAL A 59 10.46 -2.92 -16.11
N VAL A 60 10.33 -4.24 -15.99
CA VAL A 60 9.20 -5.05 -16.41
C VAL A 60 8.54 -5.61 -15.16
N THR A 61 7.38 -5.06 -14.78
CA THR A 61 6.60 -5.57 -13.64
C THR A 61 5.42 -6.40 -14.15
N ALA A 62 5.33 -7.62 -13.66
CA ALA A 62 4.32 -8.62 -14.02
C ALA A 62 4.10 -9.56 -12.82
N ASP A 63 2.98 -10.28 -12.81
CA ASP A 63 2.71 -11.28 -11.78
C ASP A 63 3.74 -12.44 -11.81
N LEU A 64 3.64 -13.37 -10.85
CA LEU A 64 4.64 -14.43 -10.72
C LEU A 64 4.77 -15.30 -12.00
N PRO A 65 3.69 -15.86 -12.57
CA PRO A 65 3.79 -16.67 -13.77
C PRO A 65 4.27 -15.87 -14.99
N GLN A 66 3.69 -14.70 -15.26
CA GLN A 66 4.03 -13.89 -16.43
C GLN A 66 5.46 -13.34 -16.32
N GLY A 67 5.90 -12.94 -15.12
CA GLY A 67 7.27 -12.51 -14.89
C GLY A 67 8.31 -13.60 -15.21
N ASN A 68 7.99 -14.87 -14.98
CA ASN A 68 8.87 -15.98 -15.39
C ASN A 68 8.89 -16.16 -16.92
N ASP A 69 7.74 -16.06 -17.59
CA ASP A 69 7.67 -16.12 -19.06
C ASP A 69 8.47 -14.96 -19.70
N LEU A 70 8.39 -13.75 -19.13
CA LEU A 70 9.13 -12.56 -19.55
C LEU A 70 10.63 -12.65 -19.27
N ALA A 71 11.06 -13.46 -18.30
CA ALA A 71 12.46 -13.73 -18.00
C ALA A 71 13.01 -14.96 -18.73
N GLY A 72 12.19 -15.67 -19.52
CA GLY A 72 12.60 -16.90 -20.21
C GLY A 72 12.77 -18.11 -19.27
N VAL A 73 12.16 -18.09 -18.08
CA VAL A 73 12.30 -19.11 -17.03
C VAL A 73 11.05 -19.99 -16.98
N LEU A 74 11.21 -21.26 -16.61
CA LEU A 74 10.07 -22.15 -16.37
C LEU A 74 9.20 -21.65 -15.20
N ARG A 75 7.98 -22.18 -15.07
CA ARG A 75 7.06 -21.82 -13.99
C ARG A 75 7.71 -22.04 -12.62
N GLN A 76 7.26 -21.30 -11.61
CA GLN A 76 7.76 -21.32 -10.23
C GLN A 76 7.73 -22.71 -9.56
N ASN A 77 6.92 -23.65 -10.06
CA ASN A 77 6.84 -25.02 -9.56
C ASN A 77 7.88 -25.97 -10.17
N ALA A 78 8.61 -25.53 -11.20
CA ALA A 78 9.71 -26.31 -11.78
C ALA A 78 10.88 -26.42 -10.80
N ASN A 79 11.74 -27.43 -11.02
CA ASN A 79 12.87 -27.68 -10.13
C ASN A 79 13.78 -26.45 -9.96
N LYS A 80 14.06 -25.73 -11.06
CA LYS A 80 14.76 -24.44 -11.05
C LYS A 80 13.83 -23.30 -11.51
N GLY A 81 12.68 -23.17 -10.85
CA GLY A 81 11.63 -22.23 -11.22
C GLY A 81 11.81 -20.78 -10.73
N CYS A 82 12.83 -20.50 -9.91
CA CYS A 82 13.12 -19.13 -9.51
C CYS A 82 13.74 -18.35 -10.68
N ARG A 83 13.21 -17.16 -10.97
CA ARG A 83 13.78 -16.31 -12.03
C ARG A 83 15.01 -15.51 -11.60
N SER A 84 15.32 -15.48 -10.31
CA SER A 84 16.48 -14.73 -9.78
C SER A 84 17.69 -15.64 -9.52
N CYS A 85 17.49 -16.94 -9.33
CA CYS A 85 18.56 -17.90 -9.04
C CYS A 85 18.29 -19.29 -9.62
N THR A 86 19.30 -20.16 -9.55
CA THR A 86 19.32 -21.53 -10.07
C THR A 86 19.09 -22.57 -8.97
N ILE A 87 18.72 -22.14 -7.76
CA ILE A 87 18.47 -22.99 -6.60
C ILE A 87 17.36 -24.00 -6.93
N SER A 88 17.56 -25.24 -6.47
CA SER A 88 16.58 -26.31 -6.59
C SER A 88 15.39 -26.07 -5.66
N LYS A 89 14.18 -26.41 -6.11
CA LYS A 89 12.96 -26.26 -5.32
C LYS A 89 13.06 -26.93 -3.95
N ASP A 90 13.74 -28.06 -3.86
CA ASP A 90 13.91 -28.81 -2.61
C ASP A 90 14.86 -28.14 -1.60
N SER A 91 15.53 -27.05 -2.00
CA SER A 91 16.45 -26.27 -1.17
C SER A 91 16.00 -24.81 -1.01
N PHE A 92 14.74 -24.50 -1.31
CA PHE A 92 14.21 -23.14 -1.22
C PHE A 92 14.17 -22.56 0.20
N THR A 93 14.18 -23.41 1.23
CA THR A 93 14.35 -22.99 2.63
C THR A 93 15.76 -23.16 3.19
N ASP A 94 16.75 -23.45 2.34
CA ASP A 94 18.15 -23.37 2.71
C ASP A 94 18.68 -21.95 2.45
N PHE A 95 18.63 -21.12 3.49
CA PHE A 95 19.02 -19.72 3.43
C PHE A 95 20.52 -19.50 3.67
N THR A 96 21.32 -20.56 3.80
CA THR A 96 22.77 -20.45 3.96
C THR A 96 23.50 -20.27 2.62
N GLN A 97 22.79 -20.51 1.52
CA GLN A 97 23.35 -20.44 0.18
C GLN A 97 23.75 -19.01 -0.19
N TYR A 98 24.96 -18.87 -0.72
CA TYR A 98 25.47 -17.59 -1.17
C TYR A 98 24.78 -17.17 -2.47
N ILE A 99 23.93 -16.14 -2.39
CA ILE A 99 23.03 -15.69 -3.48
C ILE A 99 23.81 -15.40 -4.76
N ALA A 100 24.99 -14.76 -4.68
CA ALA A 100 25.76 -14.43 -5.87
C ALA A 100 26.27 -15.68 -6.62
N LEU A 101 26.58 -16.78 -5.93
CA LEU A 101 27.01 -18.02 -6.61
C LEU A 101 25.85 -18.75 -7.28
N THR A 102 24.63 -18.59 -6.77
CA THR A 102 23.44 -19.26 -7.29
C THR A 102 22.59 -18.37 -8.19
N SER A 103 22.91 -17.09 -8.31
CA SER A 103 22.18 -16.12 -9.13
C SER A 103 22.16 -16.50 -10.60
N ARG A 104 21.09 -16.10 -11.29
CA ARG A 104 21.05 -16.19 -12.76
C ARG A 104 21.74 -14.96 -13.35
N TYR A 105 22.66 -15.19 -14.27
CA TYR A 105 23.41 -14.15 -14.95
C TYR A 105 23.14 -14.21 -16.45
N HIS A 106 22.91 -13.05 -17.09
CA HIS A 106 22.56 -12.94 -18.50
C HIS A 106 23.47 -13.77 -19.43
N HIS A 107 24.80 -13.62 -19.31
CA HIS A 107 25.78 -14.29 -20.17
C HIS A 107 25.79 -15.83 -20.04
N LEU A 108 25.57 -16.35 -18.82
CA LEU A 108 25.47 -17.79 -18.59
C LEU A 108 24.19 -18.32 -19.24
N THR A 109 23.08 -17.61 -19.04
CA THR A 109 21.79 -17.96 -19.62
C THR A 109 21.80 -17.93 -21.15
N ASP A 110 22.50 -16.99 -21.78
CA ASP A 110 22.64 -16.98 -23.24
C ASP A 110 23.36 -18.23 -23.74
N SER A 111 24.41 -18.64 -23.04
CA SER A 111 25.12 -19.88 -23.34
C SER A 111 24.21 -21.11 -23.17
N GLU A 112 23.40 -21.14 -22.12
CA GLU A 112 22.41 -22.21 -21.88
C GLU A 112 21.31 -22.24 -22.96
N PHE A 113 20.81 -21.08 -23.42
CA PHE A 113 19.86 -21.01 -24.53
C PHE A 113 20.50 -21.44 -25.85
N ALA A 114 21.75 -21.09 -26.11
CA ALA A 114 22.47 -21.54 -27.31
C ALA A 114 22.57 -23.07 -27.34
N LEU A 115 22.87 -23.71 -26.20
CA LEU A 115 22.86 -25.17 -26.07
C LEU A 115 21.47 -25.79 -26.33
N ILE A 116 20.40 -25.19 -25.78
CA ILE A 116 19.02 -25.65 -26.02
C ILE A 116 18.64 -25.51 -27.51
N SER A 117 19.03 -24.41 -28.14
CA SER A 117 18.72 -24.11 -29.53
C SER A 117 19.47 -25.02 -30.50
N ALA A 118 20.74 -25.32 -30.22
CA ALA A 118 21.61 -26.17 -31.04
C ALA A 118 21.21 -27.65 -31.06
N GLU A 119 20.56 -28.13 -30.00
CA GLU A 119 19.95 -29.46 -30.00
C GLU A 119 18.88 -29.56 -31.11
N THR A 120 18.67 -30.73 -31.69
CA THR A 120 17.64 -30.95 -32.73
C THR A 120 16.52 -31.85 -32.22
N VAL A 121 16.81 -32.73 -31.25
CA VAL A 121 15.84 -33.68 -30.71
C VAL A 121 14.98 -33.00 -29.64
N ILE A 122 13.67 -32.94 -29.87
CA ILE A 122 12.71 -32.24 -28.98
C ILE A 122 12.75 -32.76 -27.54
N SER A 123 12.90 -34.07 -27.34
CA SER A 123 12.99 -34.66 -26.00
C SER A 123 14.23 -34.19 -25.25
N GLN A 124 15.38 -34.13 -25.93
CA GLN A 124 16.65 -33.65 -25.37
C GLN A 124 16.59 -32.13 -25.11
N LYS A 125 15.97 -31.33 -26.00
CA LYS A 125 15.67 -29.91 -25.72
C LYS A 125 14.89 -29.73 -24.44
N LYS A 126 13.82 -30.51 -24.26
CA LYS A 126 12.99 -30.47 -23.05
C LYS A 126 13.78 -30.90 -21.81
N GLN A 127 14.71 -31.84 -21.93
CA GLN A 127 15.60 -32.24 -20.84
C GLN A 127 16.57 -31.12 -20.44
N LEU A 128 17.22 -30.46 -21.41
CA LEU A 128 18.09 -29.30 -21.17
C LEU A 128 17.30 -28.13 -20.56
N SER A 129 16.14 -27.81 -21.12
CA SER A 129 15.22 -26.80 -20.58
C SER A 129 14.88 -27.06 -19.10
N ARG A 130 14.56 -28.32 -18.74
CA ARG A 130 14.31 -28.70 -17.33
C ARG A 130 15.56 -28.62 -16.46
N LYS A 131 16.73 -29.01 -16.98
CA LYS A 131 18.04 -28.96 -16.29
C LYS A 131 18.43 -27.54 -15.91
N TYR A 132 18.23 -26.58 -16.81
CA TYR A 132 18.57 -25.16 -16.61
C TYR A 132 17.41 -24.36 -15.99
N GLY A 133 16.18 -24.88 -16.03
CA GLY A 133 14.99 -24.16 -15.59
C GLY A 133 14.56 -23.08 -16.58
N LEU A 134 14.94 -23.19 -17.85
CA LEU A 134 14.69 -22.20 -18.89
C LEU A 134 13.59 -22.65 -19.85
N LYS A 135 12.95 -21.72 -20.54
CA LYS A 135 12.05 -22.00 -21.65
C LYS A 135 12.83 -22.55 -22.85
N LEU A 136 12.12 -23.01 -23.88
CA LEU A 136 12.75 -23.51 -25.10
C LEU A 136 13.34 -22.38 -25.97
N GLN A 137 12.85 -21.16 -25.80
CA GLN A 137 13.29 -19.98 -26.51
C GLN A 137 13.40 -18.80 -25.54
N PRO A 138 14.32 -17.85 -25.80
CA PRO A 138 14.38 -16.59 -25.06
C PRO A 138 13.12 -15.76 -25.30
N ASN A 139 12.90 -14.76 -24.45
CA ASN A 139 11.74 -13.89 -24.59
C ASN A 139 12.01 -12.81 -25.65
N ILE A 140 10.98 -12.32 -26.35
CA ILE A 140 11.12 -11.24 -27.34
C ILE A 140 11.71 -9.94 -26.75
N LEU A 141 11.50 -9.69 -25.45
CA LEU A 141 12.12 -8.56 -24.75
C LEU A 141 13.66 -8.65 -24.69
N ASP A 142 14.23 -9.84 -24.88
CA ASP A 142 15.69 -10.05 -24.92
C ASP A 142 16.31 -9.54 -26.23
N GLU A 143 15.49 -9.09 -27.19
CA GLU A 143 15.97 -8.33 -28.36
C GLU A 143 16.36 -6.88 -28.03
N LEU A 144 16.03 -6.40 -26.83
CA LEU A 144 16.35 -5.06 -26.32
C LEU A 144 17.58 -5.09 -25.42
N LYS A 145 18.23 -3.93 -25.23
CA LYS A 145 19.37 -3.78 -24.31
C LYS A 145 18.88 -3.83 -22.86
N ARG A 146 18.76 -5.03 -22.29
CA ARG A 146 18.29 -5.23 -20.92
C ARG A 146 19.01 -6.34 -20.14
N GLU A 147 19.07 -6.20 -18.82
CA GLU A 147 19.40 -7.28 -17.89
C GLU A 147 18.11 -7.99 -17.47
N ARG A 148 17.82 -9.14 -18.10
CA ARG A 148 16.54 -9.84 -18.00
C ARG A 148 16.10 -10.18 -16.56
N TYR A 149 17.03 -10.45 -15.66
CA TYR A 149 16.73 -10.91 -14.30
C TYR A 149 16.62 -9.77 -13.30
N LEU A 150 17.47 -8.75 -13.41
CA LEU A 150 17.38 -7.53 -12.61
C LEU A 150 16.19 -6.67 -13.05
N GLN A 151 15.93 -6.60 -14.36
CA GLN A 151 14.85 -5.78 -14.94
C GLN A 151 13.48 -6.47 -14.99
N THR A 152 13.39 -7.72 -14.52
CA THR A 152 12.11 -8.43 -14.30
C THR A 152 11.98 -8.86 -12.82
N PRO A 153 11.93 -7.90 -11.88
CA PRO A 153 11.95 -8.17 -10.44
C PRO A 153 10.73 -8.97 -9.99
N GLN A 154 10.82 -9.54 -8.79
CA GLN A 154 9.72 -10.25 -8.14
C GLN A 154 8.58 -9.29 -7.77
N ASP A 155 7.33 -9.69 -8.02
CA ASP A 155 6.17 -8.87 -7.66
C ASP A 155 5.85 -9.01 -6.18
N ILE A 156 6.26 -8.01 -5.41
CA ILE A 156 6.08 -8.00 -3.97
C ILE A 156 4.61 -8.06 -3.55
N TYR A 157 3.69 -7.46 -4.31
CA TYR A 157 2.29 -7.38 -3.91
C TYR A 157 1.64 -8.77 -3.97
N HIS A 158 1.88 -9.51 -5.05
CA HIS A 158 1.41 -10.89 -5.22
C HIS A 158 2.08 -11.88 -4.29
N VAL A 159 3.40 -11.76 -4.12
CA VAL A 159 4.15 -12.67 -3.25
C VAL A 159 3.71 -12.53 -1.79
N THR A 160 3.59 -11.29 -1.30
CA THR A 160 3.23 -11.02 0.09
C THR A 160 1.78 -11.40 0.40
N ALA A 161 0.83 -10.98 -0.44
CA ALA A 161 -0.58 -11.35 -0.28
C ALA A 161 -0.76 -12.87 -0.31
N GLY A 162 -0.06 -13.58 -1.21
CA GLY A 162 -0.08 -15.05 -1.26
C GLY A 162 0.48 -15.72 -0.01
N LYS A 163 1.56 -15.20 0.58
CA LYS A 163 2.10 -15.68 1.86
C LYS A 163 1.10 -15.46 3.00
N ILE A 164 0.52 -14.27 3.10
CA ILE A 164 -0.41 -13.92 4.17
C ILE A 164 -1.71 -14.72 4.06
N GLY A 165 -2.26 -14.86 2.85
CA GLY A 165 -3.46 -15.68 2.63
C GLY A 165 -3.27 -17.13 3.05
N ARG A 166 -2.10 -17.71 2.74
CA ARG A 166 -1.73 -19.05 3.22
C ARG A 166 -1.57 -19.09 4.74
N LEU A 167 -0.86 -18.14 5.33
CA LEU A 167 -0.67 -18.08 6.78
C LEU A 167 -1.99 -17.94 7.53
N LEU A 168 -2.91 -17.10 7.01
CA LEU A 168 -4.26 -16.93 7.54
C LEU A 168 -5.03 -18.25 7.54
N LYS A 169 -5.04 -18.94 6.39
CA LYS A 169 -5.68 -20.26 6.28
C LYS A 169 -5.16 -21.23 7.33
N LEU A 170 -3.85 -21.39 7.40
CA LEU A 170 -3.22 -22.32 8.35
C LEU A 170 -3.48 -21.92 9.80
N THR A 171 -3.44 -20.61 10.11
CA THR A 171 -3.74 -20.11 11.45
C THR A 171 -5.18 -20.43 11.86
N CYS A 172 -6.16 -20.22 10.97
CA CYS A 172 -7.55 -20.56 11.23
C CYS A 172 -7.74 -22.07 11.43
N GLU A 173 -7.01 -22.91 10.68
CA GLU A 173 -7.07 -24.37 10.81
C GLU A 173 -6.56 -24.87 12.17
N LEU A 174 -5.73 -24.08 12.89
CA LEU A 174 -5.27 -24.41 14.24
C LEU A 174 -6.36 -24.30 15.31
N PHE A 175 -7.41 -23.51 15.07
CA PHE A 175 -8.38 -23.17 16.11
C PHE A 175 -9.25 -24.37 16.49
N SER A 176 -9.52 -24.52 17.78
CA SER A 176 -10.61 -25.35 18.28
C SER A 176 -11.95 -24.65 18.02
N GLN A 177 -13.08 -25.33 18.25
CA GLN A 177 -14.39 -24.69 18.10
C GLN A 177 -14.56 -23.46 19.00
N GLU A 178 -14.01 -23.51 20.22
CA GLU A 178 -13.94 -22.37 21.14
C GLU A 178 -13.11 -21.24 20.53
N GLY A 179 -11.92 -21.56 20.00
CA GLY A 179 -11.03 -20.58 19.38
C GLY A 179 -11.63 -19.92 18.14
N GLU A 180 -12.37 -20.65 17.31
CA GLU A 180 -13.06 -20.08 16.15
C GLU A 180 -14.13 -19.06 16.56
N ASN A 181 -14.94 -19.38 17.57
CA ASN A 181 -15.97 -18.49 18.08
C ASN A 181 -15.37 -17.21 18.68
N ASP A 182 -14.31 -17.35 19.49
CA ASP A 182 -13.59 -16.23 20.08
C ASP A 182 -12.90 -15.37 19.01
N PHE A 183 -12.33 -15.98 17.98
CA PHE A 183 -11.72 -15.28 16.85
C PHE A 183 -12.76 -14.44 16.09
N ILE A 184 -13.93 -15.01 15.78
CA ILE A 184 -15.00 -14.31 15.04
C ILE A 184 -15.50 -13.13 15.86
N LYS A 185 -15.76 -13.32 17.16
CA LYS A 185 -16.20 -12.26 18.07
C LYS A 185 -15.17 -11.14 18.13
N THR A 186 -13.91 -11.49 18.38
CA THR A 186 -12.81 -10.52 18.47
C THR A 186 -12.62 -9.76 17.15
N CYS A 187 -12.65 -10.44 16.01
CA CYS A 187 -12.52 -9.79 14.70
C CYS A 187 -13.64 -8.78 14.41
N LYS A 188 -14.87 -9.12 14.81
CA LYS A 188 -16.04 -8.26 14.63
C LYS A 188 -15.90 -6.97 15.44
N ASP A 189 -15.46 -7.10 16.69
CA ASP A 189 -15.41 -6.00 17.66
C ASP A 189 -14.08 -5.22 17.61
N PHE A 190 -13.06 -5.74 16.92
CA PHE A 190 -11.74 -5.11 16.83
C PHE A 190 -11.81 -3.72 16.17
N GLU A 191 -11.22 -2.73 16.83
CA GLU A 191 -11.13 -1.35 16.34
C GLU A 191 -10.20 -1.24 15.11
N LYS A 192 -10.78 -0.79 13.99
CA LYS A 192 -10.09 -0.62 12.70
C LYS A 192 -10.10 0.86 12.32
N PRO A 193 -9.12 1.35 11.54
CA PRO A 193 -9.18 2.69 10.97
C PRO A 193 -10.52 2.90 10.23
N LYS A 194 -11.14 4.06 10.43
CA LYS A 194 -12.48 4.34 9.88
C LYS A 194 -12.52 4.42 8.36
N THR A 195 -11.38 4.69 7.74
CA THR A 195 -11.20 4.70 6.28
C THR A 195 -11.17 3.30 5.67
N TRP A 196 -11.01 2.25 6.47
CA TRP A 196 -10.97 0.90 5.96
C TRP A 196 -12.39 0.41 5.67
N SER A 197 -12.57 -0.15 4.47
CA SER A 197 -13.77 -0.92 4.16
C SER A 197 -13.91 -2.09 5.13
N ARG A 198 -15.15 -2.47 5.43
CA ARG A 198 -15.44 -3.62 6.28
C ARG A 198 -14.72 -4.86 5.78
N ILE A 199 -13.87 -5.44 6.63
CA ILE A 199 -13.20 -6.72 6.35
C ILE A 199 -14.21 -7.84 6.67
N PRO A 200 -14.57 -8.71 5.70
CA PRO A 200 -15.48 -9.82 5.96
C PRO A 200 -14.86 -10.86 6.91
N ASN A 201 -15.66 -11.81 7.42
CA ASN A 201 -15.17 -12.86 8.33
C ASN A 201 -14.01 -13.66 7.70
N PRO A 202 -12.80 -13.64 8.28
CA PRO A 202 -11.65 -14.37 7.72
C PRO A 202 -11.80 -15.89 7.68
N ILE A 203 -12.65 -16.49 8.50
CA ILE A 203 -12.88 -17.95 8.45
C ILE A 203 -13.77 -18.29 7.25
N SER A 204 -14.94 -17.66 7.14
CA SER A 204 -15.99 -18.04 6.18
C SER A 204 -15.80 -17.45 4.78
N HIS A 205 -15.15 -16.29 4.66
CA HIS A 205 -15.12 -15.50 3.42
C HIS A 205 -13.71 -15.28 2.86
N ARG A 206 -12.67 -15.95 3.38
CA ARG A 206 -11.28 -15.76 2.92
C ARG A 206 -11.06 -15.89 1.42
N GLU A 207 -11.83 -16.74 0.73
CA GLU A 207 -11.69 -16.95 -0.73
C GLU A 207 -12.21 -15.75 -1.54
N SER A 208 -12.98 -14.87 -0.91
CA SER A 208 -13.49 -13.63 -1.52
C SER A 208 -12.58 -12.42 -1.29
N PHE A 209 -11.50 -12.58 -0.51
CA PHE A 209 -10.64 -11.47 -0.15
C PHE A 209 -9.83 -11.00 -1.34
N MET A 210 -9.76 -9.68 -1.48
CA MET A 210 -8.78 -9.06 -2.34
C MET A 210 -7.41 -9.09 -1.64
N MET A 211 -6.36 -8.94 -2.42
CA MET A 211 -4.98 -8.89 -1.89
C MET A 211 -4.77 -7.77 -0.86
N SER A 212 -5.46 -6.64 -1.04
CA SER A 212 -5.45 -5.54 -0.08
C SER A 212 -6.03 -5.93 1.27
N ASP A 213 -7.00 -6.85 1.30
CA ASP A 213 -7.61 -7.33 2.54
C ASP A 213 -6.64 -8.21 3.32
N TYR A 214 -5.86 -9.07 2.63
CA TYR A 214 -4.79 -9.83 3.28
C TYR A 214 -3.72 -8.91 3.88
N LEU A 215 -3.30 -7.86 3.17
CA LEU A 215 -2.31 -6.91 3.69
C LEU A 215 -2.84 -6.13 4.89
N ARG A 216 -4.10 -5.68 4.86
CA ARG A 216 -4.76 -5.08 6.02
C ARG A 216 -4.86 -6.03 7.20
N LEU A 217 -5.11 -7.32 6.95
CA LEU A 217 -5.11 -8.33 8.00
C LEU A 217 -3.73 -8.53 8.60
N ALA A 218 -2.65 -8.53 7.82
CA ALA A 218 -1.29 -8.63 8.38
C ALA A 218 -0.99 -7.52 9.41
N ILE A 219 -1.56 -6.33 9.24
CA ILE A 219 -1.41 -5.19 10.16
C ILE A 219 -2.09 -5.44 11.52
N ILE A 220 -3.25 -6.10 11.54
CA ILE A 220 -4.09 -6.22 12.76
C ILE A 220 -4.12 -7.63 13.38
N MET A 221 -3.78 -8.67 12.61
CA MET A 221 -3.83 -10.06 13.07
C MET A 221 -2.97 -10.34 14.32
N PRO A 222 -1.75 -9.80 14.49
CA PRO A 222 -1.00 -9.98 15.73
C PRO A 222 -1.79 -9.54 16.97
N PHE A 223 -2.49 -8.40 16.88
CA PHE A 223 -3.28 -7.83 17.97
C PHE A 223 -4.56 -8.60 18.22
N ILE A 224 -5.25 -9.03 17.16
CA ILE A 224 -6.43 -9.90 17.26
C ILE A 224 -6.05 -11.18 18.00
N LEU A 225 -5.00 -11.88 17.57
CA LEU A 225 -4.53 -13.10 18.22
C LEU A 225 -4.14 -12.84 19.68
N ASN A 226 -3.44 -11.73 19.98
CA ASN A 226 -3.07 -11.39 21.35
C ASN A 226 -4.26 -11.22 22.30
N ARG A 227 -5.43 -10.78 21.79
CA ARG A 227 -6.63 -10.54 22.62
C ARG A 227 -7.35 -11.81 23.06
N PHE A 228 -7.47 -12.81 22.20
CA PHE A 228 -8.30 -13.98 22.50
C PHE A 228 -7.52 -15.28 22.64
N LEU A 229 -6.34 -15.39 22.00
CA LEU A 229 -5.69 -16.68 21.83
C LEU A 229 -5.21 -17.23 23.18
N LYS A 230 -5.84 -18.33 23.60
CA LYS A 230 -5.43 -19.17 24.72
C LYS A 230 -4.99 -20.52 24.21
N ILE A 231 -4.36 -21.33 25.07
CA ILE A 231 -4.00 -22.69 24.66
C ILE A 231 -5.23 -23.57 24.39
N THR A 232 -6.35 -23.32 25.09
CA THR A 232 -7.65 -23.98 24.88
C THR A 232 -8.30 -23.60 23.54
N SER A 233 -7.96 -22.42 23.02
CA SER A 233 -8.39 -21.96 21.69
C SER A 233 -7.75 -22.75 20.54
N LEU A 234 -6.77 -23.62 20.80
CA LEU A 234 -6.04 -24.39 19.80
C LEU A 234 -6.42 -25.88 19.86
N LYS A 235 -6.45 -26.54 18.71
CA LYS A 235 -6.50 -28.01 18.62
C LYS A 235 -5.23 -28.58 19.28
N ASN A 236 -5.41 -29.48 20.24
CA ASN A 236 -4.30 -30.02 21.05
C ASN A 236 -3.21 -30.69 20.21
N ASN A 237 -3.59 -31.48 19.20
CA ASN A 237 -2.63 -32.16 18.32
C ASN A 237 -1.78 -31.16 17.52
N GLU A 238 -2.42 -30.11 16.97
CA GLU A 238 -1.71 -29.07 16.23
C GLU A 238 -0.76 -28.26 17.13
N ALA A 239 -1.20 -27.93 18.35
CA ALA A 239 -0.35 -27.23 19.32
C ALA A 239 0.88 -28.07 19.70
N LYS A 240 0.72 -29.39 19.90
CA LYS A 240 1.85 -30.31 20.15
C LYS A 240 2.80 -30.41 18.96
N ASN A 241 2.29 -30.47 17.74
CA ASN A 241 3.11 -30.50 16.52
C ASN A 241 3.97 -29.23 16.41
N ILE A 242 3.37 -28.05 16.65
CA ILE A 242 4.12 -26.79 16.68
C ILE A 242 5.13 -26.79 17.83
N GLN A 243 4.76 -27.26 19.02
CA GLN A 243 5.68 -27.35 20.17
C GLN A 243 6.93 -28.15 19.81
N GLN A 244 6.76 -29.33 19.20
CA GLN A 244 7.86 -30.21 18.78
C GLN A 244 8.76 -29.53 17.74
N ARG A 245 8.18 -28.99 16.66
CA ARG A 245 8.95 -28.30 15.60
C ARG A 245 9.69 -27.07 16.10
N THR A 246 9.09 -26.35 17.05
CA THR A 246 9.64 -25.09 17.54
C THR A 246 10.66 -25.29 18.67
N GLY A 247 10.65 -26.45 19.33
CA GLY A 247 11.44 -26.73 20.52
C GLY A 247 10.92 -26.03 21.78
N ALA A 248 9.63 -25.69 21.82
CA ALA A 248 9.06 -24.94 22.94
C ALA A 248 8.97 -25.82 24.20
N SER A 249 9.57 -25.34 25.30
CA SER A 249 9.66 -26.09 26.56
C SER A 249 8.30 -26.41 27.19
N ARG A 250 7.30 -25.56 26.97
CA ARG A 250 5.93 -25.73 27.47
C ARG A 250 4.93 -25.46 26.37
N ILE A 251 3.87 -26.27 26.32
CA ILE A 251 2.80 -26.13 25.33
C ILE A 251 2.10 -24.76 25.41
N ASN A 252 2.02 -24.16 26.60
CA ASN A 252 1.43 -22.84 26.82
C ASN A 252 2.17 -21.70 26.09
N LEU A 253 3.43 -21.91 25.69
CA LEU A 253 4.21 -20.93 24.93
C LEU A 253 3.89 -20.95 23.43
N VAL A 254 3.22 -22.00 22.93
CA VAL A 254 2.87 -22.14 21.51
C VAL A 254 2.03 -20.97 21.03
N LYS A 255 1.08 -20.48 21.84
CA LYS A 255 0.28 -19.29 21.48
C LYS A 255 1.14 -18.06 21.21
N ASN A 256 2.18 -17.84 22.04
CA ASN A 256 3.09 -16.70 21.89
C ASN A 256 3.96 -16.87 20.64
N ILE A 257 4.33 -18.10 20.28
CA ILE A 257 5.08 -18.40 19.05
C ILE A 257 4.22 -18.12 17.81
N ILE A 258 2.93 -18.49 17.82
CA ILE A 258 1.99 -18.18 16.73
C ILE A 258 1.83 -16.66 16.58
N ILE A 259 1.63 -15.94 17.69
CA ILE A 259 1.54 -14.47 17.66
C ILE A 259 2.85 -13.86 17.15
N THR A 260 4.00 -14.35 17.63
CA THR A 260 5.33 -13.88 17.20
C THR A 260 5.56 -14.13 15.70
N CYS A 261 5.08 -15.25 15.16
CA CYS A 261 5.08 -15.52 13.72
C CYS A 261 4.36 -14.41 12.96
N TRP A 262 3.13 -14.07 13.36
CA TRP A 262 2.39 -12.95 12.77
C TRP A 262 3.08 -11.60 12.97
N VAL A 263 3.73 -11.36 14.11
CA VAL A 263 4.52 -10.13 14.36
C VAL A 263 5.65 -10.01 13.34
N HIS A 264 6.44 -11.06 13.08
CA HIS A 264 7.52 -10.99 12.08
C HIS A 264 6.97 -10.76 10.68
N ILE A 265 5.82 -11.34 10.33
CA ILE A 265 5.15 -11.03 9.05
C ILE A 265 4.75 -9.56 8.99
N ALA A 266 4.08 -9.06 10.01
CA ALA A 266 3.61 -7.68 10.06
C ALA A 266 4.78 -6.67 9.96
N LYS A 267 5.87 -6.91 10.69
CA LYS A 267 7.14 -6.15 10.59
C LYS A 267 7.76 -6.22 9.19
N THR A 268 7.82 -7.42 8.61
CA THR A 268 8.36 -7.59 7.26
C THR A 268 7.52 -6.81 6.24
N MET A 269 6.18 -6.83 6.37
CA MET A 269 5.31 -6.10 5.46
C MET A 269 5.47 -4.59 5.62
N SER A 270 5.58 -4.06 6.84
CA SER A 270 5.81 -2.63 7.04
C SER A 270 7.12 -2.16 6.41
N MET A 271 8.18 -2.98 6.47
CA MET A 271 9.45 -2.72 5.78
C MET A 271 9.35 -2.85 4.26
N VAL A 272 8.68 -3.89 3.75
CA VAL A 272 8.51 -4.11 2.30
C VAL A 272 7.73 -2.96 1.64
N PHE A 273 6.72 -2.42 2.33
CA PHE A 273 5.91 -1.30 1.85
C PHE A 273 6.37 0.06 2.40
N LYS A 274 7.61 0.18 2.88
CA LYS A 274 8.19 1.46 3.29
C LYS A 274 8.54 2.31 2.05
N SER A 275 8.06 3.55 2.03
CA SER A 275 8.17 4.44 0.86
C SER A 275 9.55 5.05 0.64
N LYS A 276 10.39 5.05 1.69
CA LYS A 276 11.74 5.62 1.69
C LYS A 276 12.68 4.70 2.45
N PHE A 277 13.88 4.50 1.91
CA PHE A 277 14.92 3.68 2.52
C PHE A 277 16.14 4.54 2.82
N THR A 278 16.67 4.38 4.03
CA THR A 278 18.01 4.78 4.43
C THR A 278 18.95 3.57 4.38
N ILE A 279 20.25 3.76 4.61
CA ILE A 279 21.21 2.63 4.73
C ILE A 279 20.71 1.63 5.80
N ASN A 280 20.34 2.13 6.99
CA ASN A 280 19.78 1.32 8.06
C ASN A 280 18.48 0.60 7.64
N SER A 281 17.65 1.22 6.80
CA SER A 281 16.42 0.58 6.32
C SER A 281 16.67 -0.69 5.49
N TYR A 282 17.80 -0.76 4.77
CA TYR A 282 18.17 -1.98 4.05
C TYR A 282 18.59 -3.11 5.00
N GLU A 283 19.29 -2.77 6.09
CA GLU A 283 19.69 -3.73 7.13
C GLU A 283 18.47 -4.25 7.89
N GLU A 284 17.55 -3.35 8.27
CA GLU A 284 16.26 -3.67 8.87
C GLU A 284 15.42 -4.58 7.97
N LEU A 285 15.38 -4.29 6.66
CA LEU A 285 14.68 -5.14 5.68
C LEU A 285 15.33 -6.54 5.62
N GLN A 286 16.66 -6.61 5.54
CA GLN A 286 17.37 -7.89 5.49
C GLN A 286 17.09 -8.74 6.74
N GLN A 287 17.14 -8.13 7.91
CA GLN A 287 16.87 -8.79 9.18
C GLN A 287 15.41 -9.27 9.24
N SER A 288 14.45 -8.42 8.86
CA SER A 288 13.02 -8.78 8.85
C SER A 288 12.73 -9.96 7.92
N LEU A 289 13.30 -9.95 6.71
CA LEU A 289 13.17 -11.04 5.75
C LEU A 289 13.78 -12.34 6.29
N LYS A 290 14.95 -12.27 6.95
CA LYS A 290 15.59 -13.44 7.56
C LYS A 290 14.74 -14.02 8.69
N GLU A 291 14.16 -13.18 9.53
CA GLU A 291 13.27 -13.61 10.61
C GLU A 291 11.99 -14.27 10.06
N GLU A 292 11.35 -13.65 9.06
CA GLU A 292 10.20 -14.23 8.35
C GLU A 292 10.54 -15.62 7.79
N MET A 293 11.65 -15.72 7.05
CA MET A 293 12.12 -16.94 6.42
C MET A 293 12.42 -18.06 7.42
N ASN A 294 12.89 -17.72 8.61
CA ASN A 294 13.17 -18.69 9.66
C ASN A 294 11.91 -19.14 10.41
N ILE A 295 11.01 -18.21 10.75
CA ILE A 295 9.88 -18.52 11.64
C ILE A 295 8.74 -19.24 10.91
N LEU A 296 8.42 -18.85 9.67
CA LEU A 296 7.31 -19.44 8.91
C LEU A 296 7.41 -20.97 8.78
N PRO A 297 8.49 -21.54 8.20
CA PRO A 297 8.62 -23.00 8.04
C PRO A 297 8.76 -23.73 9.37
N LYS A 298 9.28 -23.05 10.42
CA LYS A 298 9.42 -23.62 11.76
C LYS A 298 8.07 -23.80 12.46
N VAL A 299 7.15 -22.84 12.30
CA VAL A 299 5.80 -22.93 12.86
C VAL A 299 4.89 -23.78 11.96
N PHE A 300 4.96 -23.57 10.65
CA PHE A 300 4.08 -24.16 9.65
C PHE A 300 4.89 -24.87 8.55
N SER A 301 4.87 -26.20 8.53
CA SER A 301 5.63 -27.02 7.58
C SER A 301 5.26 -26.76 6.11
N GLU A 302 4.08 -26.22 5.84
CA GLU A 302 3.57 -25.88 4.51
C GLU A 302 4.31 -24.71 3.85
N PHE A 303 5.17 -24.03 4.62
CA PHE A 303 6.11 -23.01 4.12
C PHE A 303 7.48 -23.57 3.77
N VAL A 304 7.78 -24.83 4.16
CA VAL A 304 9.02 -25.50 3.74
C VAL A 304 9.08 -25.56 2.22
N ASN A 305 10.19 -25.09 1.66
CA ASN A 305 10.43 -25.03 0.22
C ASN A 305 9.35 -24.31 -0.61
N LEU A 306 8.58 -23.40 0.00
CA LEU A 306 7.56 -22.65 -0.70
C LEU A 306 8.19 -21.60 -1.65
N PRO A 307 7.89 -21.60 -2.96
CA PRO A 307 8.47 -20.61 -3.89
C PRO A 307 8.19 -19.16 -3.48
N ASN A 308 6.99 -18.87 -2.96
CA ASN A 308 6.63 -17.53 -2.48
C ASN A 308 7.46 -17.09 -1.28
N LEU A 309 7.91 -18.03 -0.42
CA LEU A 309 8.80 -17.70 0.68
C LEU A 309 10.23 -17.51 0.19
N HIS A 310 10.70 -18.36 -0.72
CA HIS A 310 12.03 -18.26 -1.31
C HIS A 310 12.29 -16.90 -1.99
N VAL A 311 11.27 -16.30 -2.59
CA VAL A 311 11.38 -14.95 -3.17
C VAL A 311 11.91 -13.91 -2.18
N SER A 312 11.64 -14.05 -0.88
CA SER A 312 12.14 -13.15 0.17
C SER A 312 13.68 -13.01 0.15
N VAL A 313 14.42 -14.03 -0.28
CA VAL A 313 15.89 -14.00 -0.43
C VAL A 313 16.35 -12.92 -1.43
N HIS A 314 15.55 -12.64 -2.45
CA HIS A 314 15.91 -11.74 -3.56
C HIS A 314 15.42 -10.31 -3.35
N LEU A 315 14.54 -10.07 -2.38
CA LEU A 315 13.89 -8.78 -2.19
C LEU A 315 14.88 -7.67 -1.80
N LEU A 316 15.90 -7.98 -0.99
CA LEU A 316 16.92 -6.98 -0.64
C LEU A 316 17.67 -6.47 -1.89
N MET A 317 18.02 -7.38 -2.81
CA MET A 317 18.67 -7.01 -4.07
C MET A 317 17.77 -6.08 -4.88
N HIS A 318 16.49 -6.44 -5.05
CA HIS A 318 15.53 -5.59 -5.77
C HIS A 318 15.36 -4.22 -5.10
N ALA A 319 15.29 -4.17 -3.76
CA ALA A 319 15.22 -2.91 -3.03
C ALA A 319 16.44 -2.02 -3.31
N LYS A 320 17.66 -2.60 -3.33
CA LYS A 320 18.89 -1.86 -3.66
C LYS A 320 18.92 -1.39 -5.12
N THR A 321 18.46 -2.22 -6.05
CA THR A 321 18.42 -1.87 -7.49
C THR A 321 17.43 -0.73 -7.78
N TYR A 322 16.27 -0.74 -7.13
CA TYR A 322 15.18 0.21 -7.43
C TYR A 322 14.95 1.26 -6.34
N GLY A 323 15.83 1.35 -5.34
CA GLY A 323 15.68 2.22 -4.17
C GLY A 323 14.71 1.67 -3.12
N THR A 324 13.51 1.23 -3.52
CA THR A 324 12.52 0.59 -2.63
C THR A 324 11.75 -0.51 -3.38
N LEU A 325 11.14 -1.43 -2.64
CA LEU A 325 10.34 -2.51 -3.24
C LEU A 325 9.01 -2.02 -3.84
N ILE A 326 8.46 -0.92 -3.33
CA ILE A 326 7.24 -0.29 -3.88
C ILE A 326 7.46 0.15 -5.33
N ASN A 327 8.70 0.46 -5.72
CA ASN A 327 9.00 0.94 -7.06
C ASN A 327 8.80 -0.12 -8.15
N THR A 328 8.66 -1.40 -7.77
CA THR A 328 8.48 -2.53 -8.69
C THR A 328 7.15 -3.26 -8.48
N GLN A 329 6.24 -2.73 -7.65
CA GLN A 329 4.97 -3.39 -7.35
C GLN A 329 3.94 -3.23 -8.47
N CYS A 330 3.05 -4.22 -8.63
CA CYS A 330 1.98 -4.20 -9.64
C CYS A 330 0.64 -3.64 -9.15
N GLY A 331 0.53 -3.16 -7.91
CA GLY A 331 -0.75 -2.77 -7.30
C GLY A 331 -1.60 -1.78 -8.10
N ILE A 332 -0.98 -0.75 -8.70
CA ILE A 332 -1.71 0.23 -9.54
C ILE A 332 -2.22 -0.41 -10.83
N LYS A 333 -1.43 -1.32 -11.42
CA LYS A 333 -1.84 -2.05 -12.63
C LYS A 333 -3.06 -2.93 -12.34
N GLU A 334 -3.14 -3.54 -11.17
CA GLU A 334 -4.34 -4.27 -10.73
C GLU A 334 -5.58 -3.37 -10.57
N MET A 335 -5.39 -2.11 -10.13
CA MET A 335 -6.49 -1.15 -10.07
C MET A 335 -6.97 -0.76 -11.48
N VAL A 336 -6.05 -0.50 -12.40
CA VAL A 336 -6.38 -0.26 -13.81
C VAL A 336 -7.13 -1.43 -14.41
N HIS A 337 -6.65 -2.66 -14.17
CA HIS A 337 -7.31 -3.88 -14.63
C HIS A 337 -8.72 -4.01 -14.06
N ARG A 338 -8.93 -3.68 -12.78
CA ARG A 338 -10.26 -3.67 -12.14
C ARG A 338 -11.21 -2.68 -12.81
N VAL A 339 -10.72 -1.49 -13.16
CA VAL A 339 -11.51 -0.47 -13.88
C VAL A 339 -11.99 -1.03 -15.22
N PHE A 340 -11.09 -1.67 -16.00
CA PHE A 340 -11.46 -2.29 -17.27
C PHE A 340 -12.44 -3.46 -17.08
N LYS A 341 -12.20 -4.36 -16.12
CA LYS A 341 -13.12 -5.48 -15.80
C LYS A 341 -14.52 -5.01 -15.43
N ALA A 342 -14.64 -3.92 -14.67
CA ALA A 342 -15.93 -3.36 -14.29
C ALA A 342 -16.72 -2.78 -15.49
N MET A 343 -16.04 -2.44 -16.58
CA MET A 343 -16.67 -1.93 -17.80
C MET A 343 -17.15 -3.06 -18.72
N VAL A 344 -16.50 -4.23 -18.71
CA VAL A 344 -16.82 -5.36 -19.61
C VAL A 344 -18.31 -5.70 -19.64
N PRO A 345 -19.04 -5.82 -18.50
CA PRO A 345 -20.47 -6.13 -18.51
C PRO A 345 -21.34 -5.09 -19.21
N ARG A 346 -20.85 -3.85 -19.39
CA ARG A 346 -21.54 -2.72 -20.01
C ARG A 346 -21.25 -2.59 -21.51
N THR A 347 -20.43 -3.46 -22.07
CA THR A 347 -20.15 -3.53 -23.51
C THR A 347 -21.11 -4.49 -24.21
N ASN A 348 -21.20 -4.41 -25.54
CA ASN A 348 -21.96 -5.39 -26.34
C ASN A 348 -21.26 -6.77 -26.43
N ARG A 349 -20.07 -6.90 -25.82
CA ARG A 349 -19.23 -8.11 -25.74
C ARG A 349 -18.76 -8.67 -27.09
N LYS A 350 -18.91 -7.94 -28.20
CA LYS A 350 -18.49 -8.39 -29.53
C LYS A 350 -17.01 -8.07 -29.81
N ASN A 351 -16.58 -6.85 -29.51
CA ASN A 351 -15.20 -6.39 -29.73
C ASN A 351 -14.69 -5.66 -28.48
N ILE A 352 -14.59 -6.40 -27.37
CA ILE A 352 -14.33 -5.82 -26.04
C ILE A 352 -13.02 -5.03 -26.05
N GLU A 353 -11.97 -5.55 -26.67
CA GLU A 353 -10.66 -4.92 -26.74
C GLU A 353 -10.74 -3.56 -27.44
N LEU A 354 -11.43 -3.50 -28.58
CA LEU A 354 -11.62 -2.28 -29.35
C LEU A 354 -12.48 -1.26 -28.60
N ASP A 355 -13.56 -1.70 -27.97
CA ASP A 355 -14.46 -0.83 -27.20
C ASP A 355 -13.74 -0.22 -25.99
N LEU A 356 -12.96 -1.01 -25.27
CA LEU A 356 -12.16 -0.54 -24.13
C LEU A 356 -11.04 0.40 -24.58
N LEU A 357 -10.32 0.08 -25.67
CA LEU A 357 -9.29 0.95 -26.23
C LEU A 357 -9.85 2.27 -26.74
N LYS A 358 -10.95 2.26 -27.51
CA LYS A 358 -11.61 3.48 -27.97
C LYS A 358 -11.97 4.38 -26.79
N ARG A 359 -12.60 3.82 -25.75
CA ARG A 359 -12.95 4.57 -24.54
C ARG A 359 -11.72 5.16 -23.86
N TYR A 360 -10.67 4.35 -23.69
CA TYR A 360 -9.42 4.79 -23.08
C TYR A 360 -8.78 5.93 -23.89
N THR A 361 -8.59 5.74 -25.20
CA THR A 361 -7.99 6.76 -26.07
C THR A 361 -8.79 8.07 -26.07
N THR A 362 -10.12 8.01 -26.12
CA THR A 362 -10.98 9.20 -26.05
C THR A 362 -10.78 9.97 -24.75
N LEU A 363 -10.84 9.28 -23.60
CA LEU A 363 -10.67 9.94 -22.31
C LEU A 363 -9.23 10.46 -22.12
N PHE A 364 -8.23 9.76 -22.66
CA PHE A 364 -6.84 10.22 -22.65
C PHE A 364 -6.64 11.48 -23.50
N ALA A 365 -7.27 11.55 -24.67
CA ALA A 365 -7.25 12.74 -25.54
C ALA A 365 -7.96 13.94 -24.89
N ILE A 366 -9.16 13.74 -24.32
CA ILE A 366 -9.88 14.79 -23.58
C ILE A 366 -9.01 15.35 -22.46
N ARG A 367 -8.35 14.45 -21.73
CA ARG A 367 -7.43 14.83 -20.67
C ARG A 367 -6.27 15.67 -21.18
N HIS A 368 -5.60 15.25 -22.26
CA HIS A 368 -4.49 16.01 -22.84
C HIS A 368 -4.91 17.46 -23.14
N LEU A 369 -6.09 17.66 -23.72
CA LEU A 369 -6.64 19.00 -24.00
C LEU A 369 -6.96 19.78 -22.71
N VAL A 370 -7.52 19.12 -21.69
CA VAL A 370 -7.82 19.74 -20.38
C VAL A 370 -6.55 20.17 -19.66
N ASP A 371 -5.47 19.40 -19.76
CA ASP A 371 -4.15 19.70 -19.18
C ASP A 371 -3.39 20.79 -19.98
N GLY A 372 -4.03 21.44 -20.98
CA GLY A 372 -3.45 22.50 -21.80
C GLY A 372 -2.65 22.01 -23.01
N GLY A 373 -2.76 20.72 -23.34
CA GLY A 373 -2.16 20.12 -24.53
C GLY A 373 -2.74 20.67 -25.83
N ILE A 374 -1.90 20.67 -26.87
CA ILE A 374 -2.23 21.23 -28.19
C ILE A 374 -2.38 20.05 -29.17
N ASP A 375 -3.55 19.98 -29.82
CA ASP A 375 -3.69 19.14 -31.01
C ASP A 375 -3.19 19.96 -32.21
N TYR A 376 -2.03 19.62 -32.76
CA TYR A 376 -1.44 20.35 -33.89
C TYR A 376 -2.29 20.31 -35.17
N ARG A 377 -3.32 19.46 -35.24
CA ARG A 377 -4.31 19.46 -36.32
C ARG A 377 -5.34 20.59 -36.16
N LEU A 378 -5.44 21.15 -34.96
CA LEU A 378 -6.29 22.30 -34.63
C LEU A 378 -5.42 23.56 -34.61
N SER A 379 -5.86 24.62 -35.30
CA SER A 379 -5.12 25.87 -35.45
C SER A 379 -5.09 26.75 -34.18
N GLN A 380 -5.80 26.36 -33.12
CA GLN A 380 -5.92 27.13 -31.87
C GLN A 380 -5.89 26.19 -30.65
N SER A 381 -5.37 26.67 -29.52
CA SER A 381 -5.50 25.98 -28.24
C SER A 381 -6.97 25.94 -27.83
N CYS A 382 -7.48 24.76 -27.46
CA CYS A 382 -8.87 24.60 -27.04
C CYS A 382 -9.08 25.10 -25.61
N ASN A 383 -9.01 26.43 -25.41
CA ASN A 383 -9.18 27.10 -24.11
C ASN A 383 -10.53 26.75 -23.44
N GLY A 384 -11.54 26.34 -24.22
CA GLY A 384 -12.81 25.81 -23.72
C GLY A 384 -12.63 24.58 -22.83
N PHE A 385 -11.74 23.64 -23.16
CA PHE A 385 -11.50 22.45 -22.32
C PHE A 385 -10.78 22.79 -21.00
N ALA A 386 -9.87 23.77 -21.00
CA ALA A 386 -9.23 24.24 -19.79
C ALA A 386 -10.24 24.86 -18.82
N SER A 387 -11.22 25.63 -19.33
CA SER A 387 -12.31 26.22 -18.54
C SER A 387 -13.34 25.21 -18.03
N LEU A 388 -13.43 24.05 -18.67
CA LEU A 388 -14.32 22.93 -18.34
C LEU A 388 -13.81 22.06 -17.17
N THR A 389 -12.61 22.35 -16.64
CA THR A 389 -11.99 21.64 -15.51
C THR A 389 -12.90 21.56 -14.28
N SER A 390 -13.74 22.57 -14.00
CA SER A 390 -14.66 22.56 -12.86
C SER A 390 -15.78 21.51 -13.02
N ASN A 391 -16.35 21.39 -14.21
CA ASN A 391 -17.49 20.52 -14.50
C ASN A 391 -17.09 19.08 -14.88
N PHE A 392 -15.97 18.92 -15.58
CA PHE A 392 -15.48 17.60 -16.03
C PHE A 392 -14.51 16.95 -15.08
N ARG A 393 -14.08 17.66 -14.01
CA ARG A 393 -13.26 17.06 -12.94
C ARG A 393 -13.89 15.78 -12.46
N HIS A 394 -15.21 15.69 -12.28
CA HIS A 394 -15.87 14.47 -11.80
C HIS A 394 -15.75 13.26 -12.76
N ILE A 395 -15.84 13.51 -14.07
CA ILE A 395 -15.70 12.47 -15.12
C ILE A 395 -14.26 12.00 -15.20
N LEU A 396 -13.32 12.93 -15.07
CA LEU A 396 -11.89 12.63 -15.07
C LEU A 396 -11.44 12.02 -13.74
N THR A 397 -11.96 12.45 -12.57
CA THR A 397 -11.64 11.98 -11.19
C THR A 397 -11.96 10.52 -10.98
N ASN A 398 -12.98 9.97 -11.63
CA ASN A 398 -13.23 8.51 -11.62
C ASN A 398 -12.12 7.69 -12.28
N TRP A 399 -11.23 8.36 -13.01
CA TRP A 399 -10.01 7.85 -13.60
C TRP A 399 -8.74 8.28 -12.84
N TYR A 400 -8.90 9.02 -11.75
CA TYR A 400 -7.88 9.17 -10.74
C TYR A 400 -8.23 8.17 -9.64
N ILE A 401 -7.24 7.43 -9.19
CA ILE A 401 -7.39 6.62 -8.00
C ILE A 401 -7.46 7.60 -6.83
N THR A 402 -8.66 8.04 -6.46
CA THR A 402 -8.92 8.60 -5.14
C THR A 402 -9.44 7.47 -4.26
N GLU A 403 -8.90 7.31 -3.06
CA GLU A 403 -9.07 6.13 -2.20
C GLU A 403 -10.52 5.75 -1.84
N ASN A 404 -11.55 6.56 -2.11
CA ASN A 404 -12.89 6.29 -1.61
C ASN A 404 -13.98 6.20 -2.68
N LYS A 405 -14.62 5.03 -2.72
CA LYS A 405 -16.04 4.85 -3.03
C LYS A 405 -16.85 5.26 -1.79
N GLU A 406 -17.08 6.55 -1.59
CA GLU A 406 -18.32 6.96 -0.96
C GLU A 406 -19.14 7.65 -2.04
N THR A 407 -20.30 7.08 -2.32
CA THR A 407 -21.36 7.69 -3.13
C THR A 407 -21.56 9.11 -2.62
N SER A 408 -21.21 10.08 -3.46
CA SER A 408 -21.68 11.45 -3.34
C SER A 408 -23.20 11.41 -3.47
N ASN A 409 -23.89 11.22 -2.36
CA ASN A 409 -25.28 11.63 -2.31
C ASN A 409 -25.29 13.15 -2.41
N GLU A 410 -26.04 13.60 -3.40
CA GLU A 410 -26.24 14.97 -3.82
C GLU A 410 -26.80 15.82 -2.66
N HIS A 411 -26.48 17.12 -2.71
CA HIS A 411 -26.82 18.20 -1.76
C HIS A 411 -25.97 18.29 -0.49
N ASP A 412 -24.68 18.63 -0.64
CA ASP A 412 -23.95 19.27 0.46
C ASP A 412 -24.17 20.79 0.37
N GLU A 413 -24.87 21.37 1.36
CA GLU A 413 -24.77 22.80 1.63
C GLU A 413 -23.29 23.14 1.83
N GLN A 414 -22.77 24.06 1.01
CA GLN A 414 -21.39 24.48 1.08
C GLN A 414 -21.21 25.31 2.35
N ASP A 415 -20.82 24.65 3.43
CA ASP A 415 -20.52 25.30 4.70
C ASP A 415 -19.39 26.30 4.46
N ASN A 416 -19.65 27.61 4.63
CA ASN A 416 -18.72 28.72 4.35
C ASN A 416 -17.55 28.75 5.37
N VAL A 417 -16.66 27.74 5.31
CA VAL A 417 -15.46 27.67 6.15
C VAL A 417 -14.28 28.28 5.39
N THR A 418 -13.65 29.26 6.02
CA THR A 418 -12.48 29.97 5.50
C THR A 418 -11.21 29.20 5.84
N SER A 419 -10.35 29.02 4.85
CA SER A 419 -8.99 28.53 5.09
C SER A 419 -8.10 29.66 5.61
N PRO A 420 -7.32 29.44 6.68
CA PRO A 420 -6.34 30.41 7.14
C PRO A 420 -5.08 30.46 6.23
N VAL A 421 -4.90 29.47 5.34
CA VAL A 421 -3.70 29.30 4.52
C VAL A 421 -4.05 28.96 3.07
N ASN A 422 -3.19 29.35 2.13
CA ASN A 422 -3.46 29.19 0.69
C ASN A 422 -3.38 27.73 0.22
N PHE A 423 -2.58 26.89 0.88
CA PHE A 423 -2.39 25.49 0.50
C PHE A 423 -3.51 24.57 1.01
N ILE A 424 -4.43 25.05 1.85
CA ILE A 424 -5.63 24.31 2.27
C ILE A 424 -6.84 24.90 1.55
N THR A 425 -7.60 24.05 0.85
CA THR A 425 -8.82 24.48 0.15
C THR A 425 -9.96 23.48 0.34
N HIS A 426 -11.18 23.88 -0.05
CA HIS A 426 -12.37 23.02 -0.07
C HIS A 426 -12.66 22.35 1.28
N ILE A 427 -12.58 23.12 2.37
CA ILE A 427 -12.93 22.63 3.70
C ILE A 427 -14.43 22.39 3.77
N THR A 428 -14.83 21.18 4.16
CA THR A 428 -16.23 20.78 4.35
C THR A 428 -16.35 20.09 5.69
N LEU A 429 -17.36 20.47 6.47
CA LEU A 429 -17.67 19.87 7.76
C LEU A 429 -19.00 19.12 7.65
N LYS A 430 -19.05 17.88 8.15
CA LYS A 430 -20.23 17.02 7.99
C LYS A 430 -20.60 16.30 9.27
N LYS A 431 -21.87 15.89 9.33
CA LYS A 431 -22.48 15.09 10.41
C LYS A 431 -22.40 15.82 11.75
N GLY A 432 -23.43 16.61 12.07
CA GLY A 432 -23.53 17.32 13.35
C GLY A 432 -23.36 16.39 14.56
N VAL A 433 -22.75 16.91 15.62
CA VAL A 433 -22.57 16.21 16.89
C VAL A 433 -23.80 16.46 17.79
N SER A 434 -24.23 15.44 18.54
CA SER A 434 -25.36 15.57 19.47
C SER A 434 -25.00 16.48 20.65
N GLN A 435 -26.00 17.07 21.32
CA GLN A 435 -25.76 17.91 22.49
C GLN A 435 -25.03 17.13 23.61
N GLN A 436 -25.43 15.89 23.86
CA GLN A 436 -24.81 15.04 24.89
C GLN A 436 -23.33 14.75 24.59
N ASP A 437 -23.00 14.41 23.33
CA ASP A 437 -21.62 14.19 22.91
C ASP A 437 -20.77 15.47 23.07
N ARG A 438 -21.35 16.63 22.76
CA ARG A 438 -20.71 17.94 22.95
C ARG A 438 -20.41 18.21 24.42
N GLU A 439 -21.38 18.00 25.30
CA GLU A 439 -21.21 18.19 26.75
C GLU A 439 -20.10 17.27 27.29
N ASN A 440 -20.06 16.01 26.86
CA ASN A 440 -18.99 15.07 27.22
C ASN A 440 -17.59 15.51 26.76
N ILE A 441 -17.49 16.10 25.57
CA ILE A 441 -16.21 16.67 25.10
C ILE A 441 -15.82 17.85 26.00
N MET A 442 -16.75 18.80 26.24
CA MET A 442 -16.49 20.01 27.02
C MET A 442 -16.12 19.73 28.47
N LEU A 443 -16.68 18.70 29.10
CA LEU A 443 -16.33 18.28 30.47
C LEU A 443 -14.83 17.95 30.64
N ASN A 444 -14.16 17.54 29.56
CA ASN A 444 -12.74 17.18 29.56
C ASN A 444 -11.81 18.31 29.09
N LEU A 445 -12.31 19.55 28.98
CA LEU A 445 -11.56 20.74 28.52
C LEU A 445 -11.73 21.94 29.48
N PRO A 446 -11.05 21.94 30.63
CA PRO A 446 -11.18 23.02 31.62
C PRO A 446 -10.70 24.38 31.09
N HIS A 447 -9.80 24.41 30.11
CA HIS A 447 -9.16 25.63 29.57
C HIS A 447 -9.59 25.98 28.15
N PHE A 448 -10.82 25.61 27.76
CA PHE A 448 -11.31 25.75 26.39
C PHE A 448 -11.11 27.17 25.81
N ASN A 449 -11.51 28.21 26.55
CA ASN A 449 -11.46 29.59 26.04
C ASN A 449 -10.02 30.09 25.83
N SER A 450 -9.10 29.78 26.74
CA SER A 450 -7.70 30.21 26.63
C SER A 450 -6.98 29.47 25.50
N GLU A 451 -7.21 28.17 25.34
CA GLU A 451 -6.61 27.40 24.26
C GLU A 451 -7.18 27.75 22.88
N LEU A 452 -8.48 28.10 22.83
CA LEU A 452 -9.10 28.62 21.63
C LEU A 452 -8.50 29.96 21.24
N LEU A 453 -8.23 30.85 22.20
CA LEU A 453 -7.57 32.12 21.93
C LEU A 453 -6.18 31.91 21.32
N LEU A 454 -5.36 31.05 21.92
CA LEU A 454 -4.05 30.66 21.37
C LEU A 454 -4.19 30.05 19.96
N SER A 455 -5.25 29.26 19.72
CA SER A 455 -5.55 28.71 18.38
C SER A 455 -5.84 29.76 17.33
N PHE A 456 -6.39 30.89 17.73
CA PHE A 456 -6.62 32.03 16.84
C PHE A 456 -5.34 32.83 16.59
N GLU A 457 -4.44 32.90 17.57
CA GLU A 457 -3.12 33.53 17.39
C GLU A 457 -2.29 32.78 16.34
N ASP A 458 -2.33 31.45 16.33
CA ASP A 458 -1.64 30.60 15.33
C ASP A 458 -2.07 30.91 13.88
N ILE A 459 -3.31 31.38 13.69
CA ILE A 459 -3.84 31.78 12.38
C ILE A 459 -3.89 33.30 12.18
N GLY A 460 -3.16 34.05 13.01
CA GLY A 460 -2.90 35.49 12.83
C GLY A 460 -3.92 36.44 13.46
N PHE A 461 -4.81 35.98 14.35
CA PHE A 461 -5.78 36.83 15.05
C PHE A 461 -5.34 37.09 16.51
N LYS A 462 -5.09 38.35 16.86
CA LYS A 462 -4.58 38.79 18.19
C LYS A 462 -5.64 39.44 19.10
N SER A 463 -6.93 39.32 18.77
CA SER A 463 -8.02 40.06 19.44
C SER A 463 -8.95 39.14 20.26
N ALA A 464 -9.54 39.68 21.32
CA ALA A 464 -10.54 38.98 22.14
C ALA A 464 -11.70 38.41 21.29
N LEU A 465 -12.09 37.16 21.55
CA LEU A 465 -13.17 36.48 20.82
C LEU A 465 -14.53 37.00 21.32
N ILE A 466 -15.23 37.77 20.49
CA ILE A 466 -16.49 38.44 20.88
C ILE A 466 -17.72 37.57 20.56
N TYR A 467 -17.60 36.60 19.63
CA TYR A 467 -18.73 35.88 19.06
C TYR A 467 -18.80 34.40 19.48
N SER A 468 -19.92 33.97 20.07
CA SER A 468 -20.14 32.59 20.54
C SER A 468 -20.73 31.63 19.48
N GLN A 469 -20.71 31.98 18.20
CA GLN A 469 -21.30 31.12 17.16
C GLN A 469 -20.38 29.93 16.85
N MET A 470 -20.72 28.79 17.44
CA MET A 470 -19.96 27.55 17.37
C MET A 470 -20.86 26.40 16.92
N SER A 471 -20.34 25.51 16.07
CA SER A 471 -21.05 24.30 15.63
C SER A 471 -20.08 23.12 15.54
N TRP A 472 -20.57 21.92 15.89
CA TRP A 472 -19.76 20.72 16.09
C TRP A 472 -20.07 19.63 15.07
N TYR A 473 -19.04 18.92 14.64
CA TYR A 473 -19.09 17.98 13.53
C TYR A 473 -18.31 16.71 13.83
N LYS A 474 -18.71 15.60 13.22
CA LYS A 474 -18.00 14.32 13.34
C LYS A 474 -16.91 14.16 12.29
N LEU A 475 -17.02 14.87 11.17
CA LEU A 475 -16.15 14.75 10.01
C LEU A 475 -15.70 16.13 9.50
N ALA A 476 -14.42 16.27 9.16
CA ALA A 476 -13.91 17.33 8.31
C ALA A 476 -13.22 16.74 7.08
N THR A 477 -13.41 17.37 5.92
CA THR A 477 -12.66 17.04 4.70
C THR A 477 -12.08 18.29 4.08
N TYR A 478 -10.84 18.25 3.61
CA TYR A 478 -10.19 19.38 2.95
C TYR A 478 -9.11 18.88 1.98
N ILE A 479 -8.62 19.76 1.12
CA ILE A 479 -7.56 19.46 0.16
C ILE A 479 -6.32 20.24 0.57
N ILE A 480 -5.19 19.53 0.72
CA ILE A 480 -3.86 20.12 0.91
C ILE A 480 -3.11 20.10 -0.42
N GLU A 481 -2.53 21.22 -0.80
CA GLU A 481 -1.52 21.31 -1.85
C GLU A 481 -0.11 21.12 -1.25
N GLU A 482 0.59 20.08 -1.65
CA GLU A 482 2.01 19.92 -1.29
C GLU A 482 2.85 20.99 -1.98
N THR A 483 3.43 21.90 -1.19
CA THR A 483 4.18 23.08 -1.64
C THR A 483 5.34 22.79 -2.58
N THR A 484 5.89 21.57 -2.58
CA THR A 484 7.02 21.17 -3.43
C THR A 484 6.64 20.47 -4.73
N SER A 485 5.40 20.01 -4.88
CA SER A 485 5.00 19.09 -5.96
C SER A 485 3.74 19.53 -6.71
N GLY A 486 2.97 20.50 -6.19
CA GLY A 486 1.67 20.90 -6.75
C GLY A 486 0.63 19.78 -6.68
N VAL A 487 0.87 18.78 -5.81
CA VAL A 487 -0.01 17.61 -5.64
C VAL A 487 -1.09 17.95 -4.62
N PHE A 488 -2.35 17.73 -5.02
CA PHE A 488 -3.50 17.90 -4.16
C PHE A 488 -3.85 16.58 -3.46
N SER A 489 -3.73 16.55 -2.14
CA SER A 489 -4.12 15.43 -1.29
C SER A 489 -5.42 15.73 -0.57
N LYS A 490 -6.43 14.88 -0.73
CA LYS A 490 -7.70 15.03 0.00
C LYS A 490 -7.58 14.38 1.38
N ILE A 491 -7.70 15.18 2.42
CA ILE A 491 -7.66 14.76 3.82
C ILE A 491 -9.08 14.55 4.34
N HIS A 492 -9.26 13.49 5.14
CA HIS A 492 -10.49 13.18 5.84
C HIS A 492 -10.17 13.00 7.33
N LEU A 493 -10.77 13.81 8.19
CA LEU A 493 -10.64 13.72 9.64
C LEU A 493 -11.96 13.27 10.23
N HIS A 494 -11.92 12.25 11.07
CA HIS A 494 -13.05 11.85 11.88
C HIS A 494 -12.70 11.94 13.38
N ILE A 495 -13.69 12.28 14.22
CA ILE A 495 -13.55 12.08 15.69
C ILE A 495 -13.16 10.62 15.96
N GLY A 496 -12.09 10.41 16.72
CA GLY A 496 -11.49 9.11 17.03
C GLY A 496 -10.34 8.70 16.11
N ASP A 497 -10.01 9.50 15.10
CA ASP A 497 -8.82 9.25 14.28
C ASP A 497 -7.54 9.57 15.04
N PHE A 498 -6.50 8.78 14.76
CA PHE A 498 -5.15 9.03 15.25
C PHE A 498 -4.41 9.95 14.27
N VAL A 499 -3.75 10.97 14.82
CA VAL A 499 -3.01 11.98 14.06
C VAL A 499 -1.59 12.14 14.60
N THR A 500 -0.69 12.57 13.72
CA THR A 500 0.66 13.00 14.09
C THR A 500 0.73 14.52 13.93
N ILE A 501 1.29 15.18 14.94
CA ILE A 501 1.53 16.62 14.97
C ILE A 501 3.03 16.82 15.18
N GLN A 502 3.63 17.72 14.41
CA GLN A 502 5.03 18.11 14.61
C GLN A 502 5.10 19.29 15.58
N GLU A 503 5.93 19.17 16.61
CA GLU A 503 6.30 20.30 17.47
C GLU A 503 7.76 20.68 17.20
N GLU A 504 8.08 21.97 17.33
CA GLU A 504 9.42 22.53 17.04
C GLU A 504 10.56 21.85 17.83
N ASN A 505 10.27 21.21 18.96
CA ASN A 505 11.24 20.58 19.87
C ASN A 505 11.13 19.05 20.00
N HIS A 506 10.20 18.39 19.29
CA HIS A 506 9.96 16.95 19.40
C HIS A 506 9.80 16.29 18.01
N ASP A 507 10.38 15.11 17.81
CA ASP A 507 10.41 14.41 16.51
C ASP A 507 9.01 14.20 15.89
N GLU A 508 8.14 13.45 16.59
CA GLU A 508 6.75 13.17 16.20
C GLU A 508 5.90 12.96 17.46
N CYS A 509 4.89 13.82 17.68
CA CYS A 509 3.90 13.65 18.75
C CYS A 509 2.62 13.02 18.20
N TYR A 510 1.97 12.16 18.99
CA TYR A 510 0.77 11.43 18.60
C TYR A 510 -0.44 11.89 19.40
N ALA A 511 -1.59 11.99 18.74
CA ALA A 511 -2.83 12.35 19.41
C ALA A 511 -4.05 11.63 18.81
N ILE A 512 -5.16 11.62 19.55
CA ILE A 512 -6.46 11.17 19.05
C ILE A 512 -7.43 12.34 18.98
N ILE A 513 -8.15 12.49 17.87
CA ILE A 513 -9.14 13.55 17.70
C ILE A 513 -10.36 13.24 18.60
N LYS A 514 -10.71 14.17 19.48
CA LYS A 514 -11.91 14.10 20.33
C LYS A 514 -13.05 15.00 19.85
N GLY A 515 -12.73 16.06 19.14
CA GLY A 515 -13.73 17.01 18.66
C GLY A 515 -13.32 17.71 17.37
N ILE A 516 -14.32 18.09 16.57
CA ILE A 516 -14.15 18.93 15.39
C ILE A 516 -15.27 19.97 15.43
N PHE A 517 -14.92 21.24 15.27
CA PHE A 517 -15.90 22.32 15.32
C PHE A 517 -15.52 23.48 14.40
N LYS A 518 -16.51 24.28 14.01
CA LYS A 518 -16.30 25.60 13.43
C LYS A 518 -16.61 26.69 14.42
N TYR A 519 -15.89 27.80 14.30
CA TYR A 519 -16.06 28.98 15.14
C TYR A 519 -16.03 30.24 14.27
N LYS A 520 -16.92 31.20 14.57
CA LYS A 520 -16.98 32.48 13.87
C LYS A 520 -16.00 33.48 14.49
N ALA A 521 -15.01 33.92 13.73
CA ALA A 521 -14.06 34.93 14.18
C ALA A 521 -14.65 36.35 14.07
N ASN A 522 -13.95 37.33 14.63
CA ASN A 522 -14.36 38.74 14.65
C ASN A 522 -14.50 39.37 13.25
N ASN A 523 -13.87 38.78 12.22
CA ASN A 523 -14.01 39.19 10.82
C ASN A 523 -15.28 38.62 10.13
N ASN A 524 -16.22 38.08 10.91
CA ASN A 524 -17.43 37.40 10.45
C ASN A 524 -17.21 36.13 9.60
N LYS A 525 -15.99 35.60 9.52
CA LYS A 525 -15.68 34.35 8.82
C LYS A 525 -15.62 33.16 9.77
N PHE A 526 -15.97 31.96 9.28
CA PHE A 526 -15.86 30.73 10.05
C PHE A 526 -14.51 30.04 9.80
N TYR A 527 -13.92 29.51 10.86
CA TYR A 527 -12.69 28.71 10.82
C TYR A 527 -12.92 27.36 11.48
N ALA A 528 -12.20 26.33 11.03
CA ALA A 528 -12.31 24.97 11.55
C ALA A 528 -11.18 24.64 12.53
N PHE A 529 -11.55 24.00 13.63
CA PHE A 529 -10.66 23.59 14.71
C PHE A 529 -10.90 22.13 15.07
N ILE A 530 -9.87 21.53 15.66
CA ILE A 530 -9.87 20.20 16.24
C ILE A 530 -9.58 20.28 17.73
N ILE A 531 -10.04 19.26 18.43
CA ILE A 531 -9.71 18.98 19.82
C ILE A 531 -9.06 17.62 19.86
N ILE A 532 -7.95 17.51 20.56
CA ILE A 532 -7.17 16.28 20.65
C ILE A 532 -6.86 15.89 22.10
N ASP A 533 -6.62 14.61 22.30
CA ASP A 533 -5.95 14.07 23.48
C ASP A 533 -4.58 13.53 23.07
N TRP A 534 -3.54 13.96 23.77
CA TRP A 534 -2.15 13.54 23.51
C TRP A 534 -1.86 12.15 24.05
N PHE A 535 -1.01 11.44 23.33
CA PHE A 535 -0.38 10.21 23.79
C PHE A 535 0.98 10.50 24.44
N GLU A 536 1.21 9.90 25.60
CA GLU A 536 2.48 9.90 26.31
C GLU A 536 3.09 8.50 26.29
N GLU A 537 4.37 8.39 25.92
CA GLU A 537 5.07 7.11 25.87
C GLU A 537 5.42 6.60 27.28
N ILE A 538 5.06 5.35 27.59
CA ILE A 538 5.32 4.70 28.89
C ILE A 538 6.76 4.17 28.98
N LYS A 539 7.58 4.35 27.93
CA LYS A 539 8.96 3.82 27.76
C LYS A 539 9.05 2.31 28.04
N ARG A 540 8.00 1.58 27.70
CA ARG A 540 7.91 0.12 27.78
C ARG A 540 7.42 -0.44 26.46
N VAL A 541 7.81 -1.67 26.16
CA VAL A 541 7.38 -2.40 24.97
C VAL A 541 6.55 -3.61 25.36
N HIS A 542 5.50 -3.90 24.58
CA HIS A 542 4.68 -5.07 24.79
C HIS A 542 5.51 -6.36 24.62
N HIS A 543 5.47 -7.25 25.61
CA HIS A 543 6.37 -8.39 25.72
C HIS A 543 6.35 -9.35 24.50
N VAL A 544 5.18 -9.63 23.92
CA VAL A 544 5.02 -10.48 22.70
C VAL A 544 5.03 -9.65 21.41
N LEU A 545 4.13 -8.68 21.29
CA LEU A 545 3.99 -7.84 20.09
C LEU A 545 5.25 -6.99 19.76
N LYS A 546 6.08 -6.69 20.76
CA LYS A 546 7.27 -5.81 20.64
C LYS A 546 6.96 -4.40 20.13
N CYS A 547 5.75 -3.94 20.37
CA CYS A 547 5.28 -2.58 20.07
C CYS A 547 5.42 -1.68 21.30
N PRO A 548 5.75 -0.38 21.16
CA PRO A 548 5.77 0.58 22.25
C PRO A 548 4.39 0.79 22.88
N LEU A 549 4.40 1.09 24.18
CA LEU A 549 3.20 1.34 24.99
C LEU A 549 3.05 2.83 25.30
N TYR A 550 1.80 3.30 25.21
CA TYR A 550 1.40 4.68 25.42
C TYR A 550 0.20 4.76 26.35
N ARG A 551 -0.02 5.93 26.94
CA ARG A 551 -1.26 6.30 27.65
C ARG A 551 -1.76 7.63 27.14
N ILE A 552 -3.04 7.91 27.36
CA ILE A 552 -3.59 9.25 27.13
C ILE A 552 -3.17 10.13 28.30
N GLN A 553 -2.66 11.34 28.01
CA GLN A 553 -2.33 12.33 29.04
C GLN A 553 -3.58 12.71 29.86
N ALA A 554 -3.41 12.82 31.18
CA ALA A 554 -4.48 13.22 32.06
C ALA A 554 -4.96 14.65 31.76
N THR A 555 -6.25 14.91 31.97
CA THR A 555 -6.90 16.21 31.67
C THR A 555 -6.36 17.39 32.48
N TYR A 556 -5.71 17.13 33.62
CA TYR A 556 -5.06 18.13 34.46
C TYR A 556 -3.56 18.32 34.16
N ASP A 557 -2.99 17.56 33.22
CA ASP A 557 -1.65 17.82 32.71
C ASP A 557 -1.71 19.02 31.76
N THR A 558 -1.49 20.21 32.32
CA THR A 558 -1.64 21.50 31.63
C THR A 558 -0.44 21.83 30.74
N CYS A 559 0.56 20.95 30.65
CA CYS A 559 1.77 21.20 29.89
C CYS A 559 1.51 21.26 28.37
N TRP A 560 0.41 20.65 27.89
CA TRP A 560 0.12 20.52 26.46
C TRP A 560 -1.28 21.03 26.10
N ARG A 561 -1.31 21.98 25.16
CA ARG A 561 -2.53 22.50 24.55
C ARG A 561 -3.26 21.42 23.74
N ARG A 562 -4.58 21.45 23.68
CA ARG A 562 -5.47 20.43 23.09
C ARG A 562 -6.34 20.95 21.95
N ILE A 563 -6.54 22.27 21.84
CA ILE A 563 -7.27 22.88 20.74
C ILE A 563 -6.30 23.38 19.68
N PHE A 564 -6.53 23.01 18.42
CA PHE A 564 -5.70 23.44 17.30
C PHE A 564 -6.55 23.78 16.06
N PRO A 565 -6.09 24.71 15.21
CA PRO A 565 -6.64 24.83 13.87
C PRO A 565 -6.32 23.57 13.05
N ILE A 566 -7.18 23.22 12.08
CA ILE A 566 -7.01 22.00 11.26
C ILE A 566 -5.68 21.93 10.49
N LEU A 567 -4.97 23.06 10.34
CA LEU A 567 -3.70 23.18 9.62
C LEU A 567 -2.51 22.51 10.32
N VAL A 568 -2.61 22.25 11.63
CA VAL A 568 -1.50 21.70 12.44
C VAL A 568 -1.26 20.21 12.17
N ILE A 569 -2.21 19.55 11.47
CA ILE A 569 -2.08 18.14 11.17
C ILE A 569 -1.15 17.93 9.98
N ASP A 570 0.08 17.48 10.26
CA ASP A 570 1.06 17.07 9.24
C ASP A 570 0.61 15.77 8.56
N ARG A 571 0.19 14.77 9.37
CA ARG A 571 -0.10 13.42 8.88
C ARG A 571 -1.34 12.83 9.54
N VAL A 572 -2.33 12.49 8.72
CA VAL A 572 -3.57 11.81 9.15
C VAL A 572 -3.43 10.31 8.93
N GLN A 573 -3.79 9.52 9.96
CA GLN A 573 -3.89 8.06 9.89
C GLN A 573 -2.62 7.35 9.36
N LYS A 574 -1.42 7.92 9.53
CA LYS A 574 -0.15 7.20 9.31
C LYS A 574 0.27 6.35 10.52
N VAL A 575 -0.47 6.47 11.63
CA VAL A 575 -0.29 5.71 12.85
C VAL A 575 -1.62 5.10 13.27
N HIS A 576 -1.57 3.94 13.90
CA HIS A 576 -2.74 3.26 14.47
C HIS A 576 -2.40 2.82 15.89
N PHE A 577 -3.34 3.01 16.81
CA PHE A 577 -3.23 2.52 18.18
C PHE A 577 -4.32 1.49 18.46
N VAL A 578 -3.97 0.50 19.29
CA VAL A 578 -4.87 -0.55 19.75
C VAL A 578 -4.95 -0.47 21.26
N TYR A 579 -6.17 -0.44 21.82
CA TYR A 579 -6.32 -0.40 23.27
C TYR A 579 -6.12 -1.78 23.88
N ASP A 580 -5.29 -1.88 24.91
CA ASP A 580 -5.11 -3.08 25.72
C ASP A 580 -5.77 -2.88 27.08
N ALA A 581 -6.99 -3.43 27.19
CA ALA A 581 -7.79 -3.37 28.41
C ALA A 581 -7.12 -4.09 29.60
N THR A 582 -6.20 -5.04 29.35
CA THR A 582 -5.54 -5.81 30.42
C THR A 582 -4.57 -4.95 31.21
N ASN A 583 -3.86 -4.07 30.51
CA ASN A 583 -2.82 -3.21 31.06
C ASN A 583 -3.25 -1.74 31.13
N GLU A 584 -4.52 -1.45 30.79
CA GLU A 584 -5.10 -0.10 30.71
C GLU A 584 -4.23 0.90 29.93
N CYS A 585 -3.68 0.44 28.80
CA CYS A 585 -2.75 1.22 27.98
C CYS A 585 -3.05 1.07 26.49
N TRP A 586 -2.40 1.91 25.68
CA TRP A 586 -2.49 1.89 24.23
C TRP A 586 -1.21 1.32 23.63
N ILE A 587 -1.34 0.42 22.67
CA ILE A 587 -0.23 -0.15 21.93
C ILE A 587 -0.11 0.58 20.59
N LYS A 588 1.04 1.19 20.33
CA LYS A 588 1.34 1.79 19.03
C LYS A 588 1.60 0.69 18.00
N ASN A 589 0.79 0.64 16.95
CA ASN A 589 0.94 -0.34 15.88
C ASN A 589 2.07 0.07 14.92
N ASP A 590 3.28 -0.35 15.22
CA ASP A 590 4.46 -0.15 14.36
C ASP A 590 4.42 -0.94 13.04
N PHE A 591 3.39 -1.77 12.84
CA PHE A 591 3.18 -2.51 11.60
C PHE A 591 2.23 -1.79 10.64
N PHE A 592 1.81 -0.57 10.94
CA PHE A 592 0.88 0.17 10.09
C PHE A 592 1.56 0.66 8.81
N PHE A 593 1.03 0.31 7.64
CA PHE A 593 1.54 0.73 6.34
C PHE A 593 0.43 0.87 5.29
N THR A 594 0.74 1.56 4.18
CA THR A 594 -0.14 1.68 3.00
C THR A 594 0.45 0.91 1.82
N ALA A 595 -0.25 -0.11 1.36
CA ALA A 595 0.24 -1.00 0.30
C ALA A 595 0.11 -0.43 -1.12
N ILE A 596 -1.00 0.26 -1.42
CA ILE A 596 -1.31 0.80 -2.76
C ILE A 596 -1.61 2.28 -2.65
#